data_AF-A0A1Q9Q4H6-F1
#
_entry.id   AF-A0A1Q9Q4H6-F1
#
_cell.length_a   1.000
_cell.length_b   1.000
_cell.length_c   1.000
_cell.angle_alpha   90.00
_cell.angle_beta   90.00
_cell.angle_gamma   90.00
#
_symmetry.space_group_name_H-M   'P 1'
#
loop_
_entity.id
_entity.type
_entity.pdbx_description
1 polymer ?
#
loop_
_entity_poly.entity_id
_entity_poly.type
_entity_poly.pdbx_seq_one_letter_code
_entity_poly.pdbx_strand_id
1 'polypeptide(L)'
;MNQENNEQGYALISVLLIVTVFSVVFLSFIGQAFSSVKQNEVVEQRTRTVAAAEMGISYFQVEIQRMFESKQSIVNSHVSTVMAAAGASTTKDFKREATIKMAQELQSMLPTTTVTPPIKIDEHPNAEFFIKDFVSVANPAADSYKININFNVIGRENGKQTTLDTKMVIDLDTIVNLPTTENPNYYQLPTYNNILKPRVNECTTLTGCDNKVYINGPGSFTGNNLLNDNLTIYTNGSLTLTGTGNENNNSNIKIHAEGDLILGKNMNSQTNLTIETNGNATFNQNLKIDTDSTLLVRRNLTTAQQFDISSRSFAYVGENATVNFLNISSNSKMCVFGDLTYSNSITVPTNNNPKRLIVRGKVLKSGNTTTLTADQKYQVTHNEFVQQCGTYVPPSFQINWGDRISPVISDVEY
;
A
#
# COMPACT_ATOMS: atom_id res chain seq x y z
N MET A 1 44.22 -17.01 -105.88
CA MET A 1 43.45 -16.24 -104.88
C MET A 1 43.30 -17.17 -103.68
N ASN A 2 44.30 -17.18 -102.80
CA ASN A 2 44.34 -18.13 -101.68
C ASN A 2 43.57 -17.51 -100.52
N GLN A 3 42.32 -17.93 -100.36
CA GLN A 3 41.59 -17.76 -99.10
C GLN A 3 42.14 -18.81 -98.12
N GLU A 4 43.14 -18.44 -97.34
CA GLU A 4 43.44 -19.19 -96.12
C GLU A 4 42.28 -18.97 -95.14
N ASN A 5 41.57 -20.05 -94.84
CA ASN A 5 40.38 -20.04 -94.00
C ASN A 5 40.76 -19.66 -92.56
N ASN A 6 40.21 -18.54 -92.09
CA ASN A 6 40.45 -17.93 -90.78
C ASN A 6 39.79 -18.69 -89.61
N GLU A 7 39.87 -20.02 -89.57
CA GLU A 7 39.18 -20.85 -88.57
C GLU A 7 39.86 -20.79 -87.18
N GLN A 8 41.16 -20.53 -87.13
CA GLN A 8 41.90 -20.38 -85.87
C GLN A 8 41.47 -19.14 -85.07
N GLY A 9 41.10 -18.05 -85.75
CA GLY A 9 40.61 -16.83 -85.11
C GLY A 9 39.25 -17.01 -84.43
N TYR A 10 38.32 -17.71 -85.08
CA TYR A 10 36.99 -17.99 -84.52
C TYR A 10 37.04 -18.95 -83.33
N ALA A 11 37.91 -19.96 -83.36
CA ALA A 11 38.11 -20.87 -82.23
C ALA A 11 38.67 -20.13 -81.01
N LEU A 12 39.68 -19.26 -81.21
CA LEU A 12 40.25 -18.45 -80.14
C LEU A 12 39.21 -17.52 -79.49
N ILE A 13 38.44 -16.79 -80.31
CA ILE A 13 37.39 -15.89 -79.82
C ILE A 13 36.32 -16.66 -79.07
N SER A 14 35.92 -17.83 -79.59
CA SER A 14 34.90 -18.67 -78.94
C SER A 14 35.37 -19.20 -77.59
N VAL A 15 36.61 -19.69 -77.49
CA VAL A 15 37.19 -20.15 -76.22
C VAL A 15 37.33 -18.99 -75.24
N LEU A 16 37.79 -17.83 -75.70
CA LEU A 16 37.91 -16.64 -74.85
C LEU A 16 36.54 -16.18 -74.32
N LEU A 17 35.51 -16.18 -75.18
CA LEU A 17 34.13 -15.86 -74.81
C LEU A 17 33.60 -16.85 -73.76
N ILE A 18 33.81 -18.16 -73.98
CA ILE A 18 33.39 -19.21 -73.06
C ILE A 18 34.08 -19.02 -71.69
N VAL A 19 35.40 -18.83 -71.67
CA VAL A 19 36.17 -18.59 -70.43
C VAL A 19 35.67 -17.34 -69.71
N THR A 20 35.36 -16.27 -70.44
CA THR A 20 34.86 -15.02 -69.87
C THR A 20 33.48 -15.20 -69.24
N VAL A 21 32.55 -15.85 -69.96
CA VAL A 21 31.19 -16.11 -69.45
C VAL A 21 31.26 -16.98 -68.19
N PHE A 22 32.03 -18.07 -68.21
CA PHE A 22 32.19 -18.92 -67.03
C PHE A 22 32.87 -18.18 -65.87
N SER A 23 33.83 -17.29 -66.14
CA SER A 23 34.47 -16.48 -65.10
C SER A 23 33.49 -15.51 -64.44
N VAL A 24 32.65 -14.82 -65.22
CA VAL A 24 31.62 -13.91 -64.70
C VAL A 24 30.58 -14.67 -63.86
N VAL A 25 30.13 -15.83 -64.34
CA VAL A 25 29.20 -16.70 -63.61
C VAL A 25 29.82 -17.18 -62.29
N PHE A 26 31.08 -17.63 -62.32
CA PHE A 26 31.79 -18.10 -61.13
C PHE A 26 32.00 -16.98 -60.09
N LEU A 27 32.42 -15.79 -60.53
CA LEU A 27 32.55 -14.62 -59.66
C LEU A 27 31.20 -14.20 -59.06
N SER A 28 30.11 -14.31 -59.82
CA SER A 28 28.76 -14.04 -59.31
C SER A 28 28.37 -15.01 -58.19
N PHE A 29 28.61 -16.32 -58.39
CA PHE A 29 28.34 -17.32 -57.35
C PHE A 29 29.19 -17.13 -56.09
N ILE A 30 30.48 -16.80 -56.24
CA ILE A 30 31.36 -16.49 -55.12
C ILE A 30 30.86 -15.25 -54.36
N GLY A 31 30.49 -14.19 -55.09
CA GLY A 31 29.95 -12.97 -54.50
C GLY A 31 28.68 -13.22 -53.69
N GLN A 32 27.76 -14.02 -54.23
CA GLN A 32 26.53 -14.42 -53.54
C GLN A 32 26.81 -15.30 -52.32
N ALA A 33 27.73 -16.26 -52.41
CA ALA A 33 28.10 -17.14 -51.31
C ALA A 33 28.72 -16.35 -50.14
N PHE A 34 29.66 -15.44 -50.41
CA PHE A 34 30.24 -14.59 -49.36
C PHE A 34 29.22 -13.63 -48.75
N SER A 35 28.30 -13.09 -49.55
CA SER A 35 27.21 -12.25 -49.05
C SER A 35 26.31 -13.03 -48.09
N SER A 36 25.94 -14.26 -48.44
CA SER A 36 25.12 -15.14 -47.61
C SER A 36 25.84 -15.54 -46.32
N VAL A 37 27.12 -15.92 -46.38
CA VAL A 37 27.91 -16.26 -45.18
C VAL A 37 28.00 -15.07 -44.22
N LYS A 38 28.27 -13.86 -44.74
CA LYS A 38 28.34 -12.66 -43.90
C LYS A 38 26.99 -12.29 -43.29
N GLN A 39 25.89 -12.44 -44.04
CA GLN A 39 24.56 -12.22 -43.51
C GLN A 39 24.23 -13.24 -42.42
N ASN A 40 24.53 -14.52 -42.64
CA ASN A 40 24.32 -15.57 -41.65
C ASN A 40 25.14 -15.32 -40.38
N GLU A 41 26.41 -14.91 -40.50
CA GLU A 41 27.26 -14.59 -39.36
C GLU A 41 26.70 -13.40 -38.56
N VAL A 42 26.23 -12.34 -39.24
CA VAL A 42 25.61 -11.18 -38.57
C VAL A 42 24.31 -11.56 -37.87
N VAL A 43 23.46 -12.36 -38.52
CA VAL A 43 22.21 -12.86 -37.94
C VAL A 43 22.51 -13.74 -36.75
N GLU A 44 23.43 -14.69 -36.87
CA GLU A 44 23.84 -15.59 -35.78
C GLU A 44 24.41 -14.80 -34.60
N GLN A 45 25.30 -13.84 -34.84
CA GLN A 45 25.84 -12.97 -33.78
C GLN A 45 24.72 -12.20 -33.08
N ARG A 46 23.76 -11.64 -33.82
CA ARG A 46 22.62 -10.92 -33.23
C ARG A 46 21.73 -11.86 -32.41
N THR A 47 21.45 -13.06 -32.93
CA THR A 47 20.67 -14.08 -32.21
C THR A 47 21.35 -14.45 -30.90
N ARG A 48 22.68 -14.61 -30.89
CA ARG A 48 23.37 -14.97 -29.65
C ARG A 48 23.48 -13.81 -28.65
N THR A 49 23.68 -12.56 -29.09
CA THR A 49 23.66 -11.41 -28.18
C THR A 49 22.27 -11.16 -27.59
N VAL A 50 21.20 -11.41 -28.35
CA VAL A 50 19.81 -11.43 -27.83
C VAL A 50 19.65 -12.55 -26.80
N ALA A 51 20.07 -13.78 -27.11
CA ALA A 51 19.98 -14.91 -26.18
C ALA A 51 20.75 -14.64 -24.88
N ALA A 52 21.94 -14.03 -24.95
CA ALA A 52 22.71 -13.61 -23.78
C ALA A 52 21.95 -12.58 -22.93
N ALA A 53 21.26 -11.62 -23.55
CA ALA A 53 20.43 -10.66 -22.84
C ALA A 53 19.19 -11.32 -22.20
N GLU A 54 18.51 -12.23 -22.90
CA GLU A 54 17.36 -12.99 -22.36
C GLU A 54 17.75 -13.90 -21.17
N MET A 55 18.93 -14.54 -21.24
CA MET A 55 19.52 -15.26 -20.10
C MET A 55 19.76 -14.31 -18.93
N GLY A 56 20.28 -13.11 -19.20
CA GLY A 56 20.47 -12.07 -18.20
C GLY A 56 19.17 -11.63 -17.53
N ILE A 57 18.08 -11.46 -18.28
CA ILE A 57 16.75 -11.15 -17.71
C ILE A 57 16.33 -12.24 -16.71
N SER A 58 16.46 -13.51 -17.10
CA SER A 58 16.12 -14.64 -16.24
C SER A 58 16.99 -14.71 -14.98
N TYR A 59 18.29 -14.45 -15.12
CA TYR A 59 19.22 -14.38 -13.99
C TYR A 59 18.85 -13.26 -13.03
N PHE A 60 18.65 -12.04 -13.53
CA PHE A 60 18.37 -10.89 -12.69
C PHE A 60 16.98 -10.91 -12.07
N GLN A 61 16.00 -11.62 -12.67
CA GLN A 61 14.74 -11.93 -12.00
C GLN A 61 14.97 -12.67 -10.67
N VAL A 62 15.84 -13.69 -10.67
CA VAL A 62 16.18 -14.47 -9.46
C VAL A 62 16.98 -13.62 -8.46
N GLU A 63 17.91 -12.80 -8.95
CA GLU A 63 18.64 -11.88 -8.06
C GLU A 63 17.72 -10.84 -7.42
N ILE A 64 16.77 -10.26 -8.17
CA ILE A 64 15.77 -9.34 -7.62
C ILE A 64 14.91 -10.00 -6.55
N GLN A 65 14.55 -11.28 -6.74
CA GLN A 65 13.89 -12.06 -5.70
C GLN A 65 14.74 -12.17 -4.44
N ARG A 66 16.01 -12.56 -4.57
CA ARG A 66 16.93 -12.67 -3.41
C ARG A 66 17.11 -11.33 -2.70
N MET A 67 17.23 -10.24 -3.46
CA MET A 67 17.30 -8.88 -2.92
C MET A 67 16.04 -8.56 -2.11
N PHE A 68 14.86 -8.81 -2.66
CA PHE A 68 13.59 -8.60 -1.98
C PHE A 68 13.50 -9.40 -0.67
N GLU A 69 13.81 -10.70 -0.72
CA GLU A 69 13.79 -11.60 0.44
C GLU A 69 14.76 -11.10 1.54
N SER A 70 15.96 -10.65 1.15
CA SER A 70 16.95 -10.12 2.10
C SER A 70 16.50 -8.85 2.84
N LYS A 71 15.51 -8.12 2.29
CA LYS A 71 15.01 -6.84 2.84
C LYS A 71 13.70 -6.97 3.59
N GLN A 72 13.06 -8.13 3.60
CA GLN A 72 11.78 -8.36 4.27
C GLN A 72 11.81 -7.95 5.74
N SER A 73 12.85 -8.34 6.50
CA SER A 73 12.93 -8.02 7.94
C SER A 73 13.00 -6.51 8.21
N ILE A 74 13.75 -5.78 7.38
CA ILE A 74 13.87 -4.31 7.48
C ILE A 74 12.52 -3.65 7.19
N VAL A 75 11.85 -4.08 6.11
CA VAL A 75 10.52 -3.56 5.76
C VAL A 75 9.50 -3.90 6.85
N ASN A 76 9.48 -5.14 7.34
CA ASN A 76 8.58 -5.57 8.40
C ASN A 76 8.78 -4.75 9.68
N SER A 77 10.04 -4.50 10.06
CA SER A 77 10.36 -3.67 11.23
C SER A 77 9.92 -2.21 11.03
N HIS A 78 10.12 -1.66 9.83
CA HIS A 78 9.70 -0.30 9.51
C HIS A 78 8.19 -0.18 9.61
N VAL A 79 7.44 -1.05 8.93
CA VAL A 79 5.98 -0.98 8.96
C VAL A 79 5.45 -1.23 10.37
N SER A 80 6.02 -2.18 11.12
CA SER A 80 5.65 -2.39 12.54
C SER A 80 5.86 -1.12 13.38
N THR A 81 6.94 -0.37 13.14
CA THR A 81 7.23 0.89 13.85
C THR A 81 6.24 1.98 13.47
N VAL A 82 5.98 2.18 12.17
CA VAL A 82 5.01 3.18 11.68
C VAL A 82 3.63 2.86 12.21
N MET A 83 3.24 1.58 12.23
CA MET A 83 1.92 1.15 12.68
C MET A 83 1.76 1.15 14.20
N ALA A 84 2.86 1.05 14.97
CA ALA A 84 2.85 1.23 16.41
C ALA A 84 2.79 2.71 16.83
N ALA A 85 2.88 3.66 15.90
CA ALA A 85 2.70 5.07 16.21
C ALA A 85 1.23 5.43 16.42
N ALA A 86 0.97 6.44 17.26
CA ALA A 86 -0.38 6.99 17.45
C ALA A 86 -0.92 7.53 16.10
N GLY A 87 -2.19 7.27 15.80
CA GLY A 87 -2.79 7.62 14.50
C GLY A 87 -2.42 6.68 13.34
N ALA A 88 -1.68 5.61 13.64
CA ALA A 88 -1.40 4.44 12.81
C ALA A 88 -2.56 4.08 11.87
N SER A 89 -2.35 4.12 10.56
CA SER A 89 -3.40 4.01 9.53
C SER A 89 -3.82 2.55 9.25
N THR A 90 -4.89 2.35 8.49
CA THR A 90 -5.55 1.05 8.22
C THR A 90 -4.66 0.01 7.53
N THR A 91 -5.20 -1.19 7.28
CA THR A 91 -4.60 -2.22 6.44
C THR A 91 -4.20 -1.74 5.02
N LYS A 92 -4.83 -0.68 4.48
CA LYS A 92 -4.42 -0.08 3.19
C LYS A 92 -3.07 0.61 3.30
N ASP A 93 -2.82 1.24 4.44
CA ASP A 93 -1.58 1.97 4.70
C ASP A 93 -0.45 1.03 5.04
N PHE A 94 -0.80 -0.09 5.69
CA PHE A 94 0.11 -1.21 5.87
C PHE A 94 0.77 -1.62 4.54
N LYS A 95 -0.03 -1.96 3.51
CA LYS A 95 0.50 -2.42 2.22
C LYS A 95 1.22 -1.29 1.47
N ARG A 96 0.73 -0.06 1.58
CA ARG A 96 1.34 1.12 0.97
C ARG A 96 2.74 1.40 1.55
N GLU A 97 2.87 1.47 2.87
CA GLU A 97 4.15 1.70 3.55
C GLU A 97 5.14 0.56 3.25
N ALA A 98 4.67 -0.69 3.25
CA ALA A 98 5.49 -1.83 2.83
C ALA A 98 5.98 -1.68 1.39
N THR A 99 5.11 -1.28 0.46
CA THR A 99 5.43 -1.08 -0.96
C THR A 99 6.46 0.04 -1.15
N ILE A 100 6.25 1.19 -0.51
CA ILE A 100 7.16 2.34 -0.57
C ILE A 100 8.53 1.95 -0.01
N LYS A 101 8.55 1.39 1.20
CA LYS A 101 9.81 1.04 1.86
C LYS A 101 10.56 -0.05 1.12
N MET A 102 9.88 -1.08 0.63
CA MET A 102 10.51 -2.13 -0.18
C MET A 102 11.09 -1.57 -1.48
N ALA A 103 10.35 -0.70 -2.19
CA ALA A 103 10.86 -0.07 -3.41
C ALA A 103 12.14 0.73 -3.16
N GLN A 104 12.21 1.47 -2.05
CA GLN A 104 13.40 2.21 -1.62
C GLN A 104 14.57 1.28 -1.29
N GLU A 105 14.33 0.20 -0.55
CA GLU A 105 15.37 -0.77 -0.22
C GLU A 105 15.92 -1.46 -1.47
N LEU A 106 15.06 -1.87 -2.41
CA LEU A 106 15.49 -2.42 -3.70
C LEU A 106 16.31 -1.40 -4.51
N GLN A 107 15.86 -0.15 -4.59
CA GLN A 107 16.60 0.92 -5.29
C GLN A 107 17.97 1.18 -4.67
N SER A 108 18.11 1.03 -3.34
CA SER A 108 19.38 1.23 -2.63
C SER A 108 20.40 0.13 -2.91
N MET A 109 19.96 -1.08 -3.29
CA MET A 109 20.87 -2.19 -3.61
C MET A 109 21.51 -2.06 -4.99
N LEU A 110 20.83 -1.38 -5.92
CA LEU A 110 21.30 -1.11 -7.28
C LEU A 110 21.02 0.36 -7.65
N PRO A 111 21.93 1.28 -7.31
CA PRO A 111 21.78 2.69 -7.70
C PRO A 111 21.68 2.83 -9.23
N THR A 112 20.88 3.79 -9.70
CA THR A 112 20.60 4.06 -11.13
C THR A 112 21.83 4.23 -12.02
N THR A 113 22.96 4.65 -11.45
CA THR A 113 24.23 4.84 -12.16
C THR A 113 25.11 3.59 -12.20
N THR A 114 24.70 2.50 -11.56
CA THR A 114 25.54 1.31 -11.39
C THR A 114 25.38 0.39 -12.59
N VAL A 115 26.47 0.21 -13.32
CA VAL A 115 26.63 -0.92 -14.23
C VAL A 115 27.12 -2.10 -13.39
N THR A 116 26.38 -3.21 -13.35
CA THR A 116 26.87 -4.38 -12.62
C THR A 116 28.08 -4.99 -13.33
N PRO A 117 28.99 -5.65 -12.61
CA PRO A 117 30.04 -6.44 -13.26
C PRO A 117 29.45 -7.42 -14.28
N PRO A 118 30.07 -7.60 -15.46
CA PRO A 118 29.63 -8.59 -16.44
C PRO A 118 29.65 -10.01 -15.88
N ILE A 119 28.58 -10.75 -16.14
CA ILE A 119 28.44 -12.17 -15.79
C ILE A 119 28.74 -12.97 -17.05
N LYS A 120 29.72 -13.87 -16.97
CA LYS A 120 30.10 -14.77 -18.07
C LYS A 120 29.09 -15.90 -18.20
N ILE A 121 28.82 -16.30 -19.44
CA ILE A 121 27.98 -17.47 -19.73
C ILE A 121 28.87 -18.71 -19.75
N ASP A 122 28.46 -19.74 -19.00
CA ASP A 122 29.18 -21.01 -18.97
C ASP A 122 29.31 -21.59 -20.38
N GLU A 123 30.46 -22.22 -20.66
CA GLU A 123 30.81 -22.79 -21.97
C GLU A 123 30.94 -21.76 -23.13
N HIS A 124 30.66 -20.48 -22.87
CA HIS A 124 30.77 -19.37 -23.83
C HIS A 124 31.59 -18.20 -23.25
N PRO A 125 32.94 -18.30 -23.16
CA PRO A 125 33.78 -17.33 -22.44
C PRO A 125 33.75 -15.90 -23.01
N ASN A 126 33.39 -15.77 -24.30
CA ASN A 126 33.24 -14.48 -24.97
C ASN A 126 31.83 -13.89 -24.83
N ALA A 127 30.89 -14.63 -24.25
CA ALA A 127 29.53 -14.19 -24.03
C ALA A 127 29.34 -13.76 -22.57
N GLU A 128 28.69 -12.61 -22.38
CA GLU A 128 28.43 -12.04 -21.07
C GLU A 128 27.16 -11.20 -21.07
N PHE A 129 26.60 -10.97 -19.88
CA PHE A 129 25.47 -10.06 -19.70
C PHE A 129 25.63 -9.23 -18.42
N PHE A 130 24.98 -8.07 -18.38
CA PHE A 130 24.92 -7.21 -17.20
C PHE A 130 23.70 -6.30 -17.26
N ILE A 131 23.30 -5.74 -16.11
CA ILE A 131 22.25 -4.73 -16.06
C ILE A 131 22.80 -3.31 -16.06
N LYS A 132 21.95 -2.39 -16.52
CA LYS A 132 22.14 -0.96 -16.44
C LYS A 132 20.80 -0.27 -16.16
N ASP A 133 20.86 0.95 -15.65
CA ASP A 133 19.72 1.87 -15.52
C ASP A 133 18.58 1.29 -14.65
N PHE A 134 18.94 0.58 -13.56
CA PHE A 134 17.97 -0.03 -12.64
C PHE A 134 17.18 1.02 -11.87
N VAL A 135 15.85 0.97 -12.01
CA VAL A 135 14.90 1.84 -11.33
C VAL A 135 13.84 0.98 -10.64
N SER A 136 13.64 1.19 -9.34
CA SER A 136 12.58 0.57 -8.54
C SER A 136 11.74 1.65 -7.86
N VAL A 137 10.46 1.73 -8.22
CA VAL A 137 9.53 2.73 -7.70
C VAL A 137 8.21 2.12 -7.28
N ALA A 138 7.67 2.59 -6.16
CA ALA A 138 6.29 2.29 -5.79
C ALA A 138 5.34 2.95 -6.79
N ASN A 139 4.33 2.22 -7.25
CA ASN A 139 3.35 2.75 -8.18
C ASN A 139 2.53 3.86 -7.49
N PRO A 140 2.44 5.07 -8.09
CA PRO A 140 1.79 6.22 -7.45
C PRO A 140 0.27 6.09 -7.32
N ALA A 141 -0.37 5.14 -8.01
CA ALA A 141 -1.81 4.95 -7.87
C ALA A 141 -2.15 4.50 -6.44
N ALA A 142 -3.06 5.23 -5.79
CA ALA A 142 -3.35 5.13 -4.36
C ALA A 142 -3.76 3.72 -3.89
N ASP A 143 -4.30 2.89 -4.78
CA ASP A 143 -4.73 1.52 -4.50
C ASP A 143 -3.85 0.44 -5.17
N SER A 144 -2.74 0.81 -5.82
CA SER A 144 -1.83 -0.19 -6.38
C SER A 144 -0.67 -0.46 -5.42
N TYR A 145 -0.70 -1.59 -4.73
CA TYR A 145 0.39 -2.09 -3.88
C TYR A 145 1.49 -2.73 -4.74
N LYS A 146 1.87 -2.03 -5.82
CA LYS A 146 2.75 -2.54 -6.87
C LYS A 146 4.07 -1.81 -6.84
N ILE A 147 5.17 -2.56 -6.97
CA ILE A 147 6.49 -2.02 -7.23
C ILE A 147 6.78 -2.21 -8.72
N ASN A 148 7.01 -1.11 -9.43
CA ASN A 148 7.43 -1.13 -10.81
C ASN A 148 8.96 -1.08 -10.86
N ILE A 149 9.56 -2.08 -11.49
CA ILE A 149 10.99 -2.21 -11.66
C ILE A 149 11.29 -2.15 -13.15
N ASN A 150 12.16 -1.22 -13.55
CA ASN A 150 12.62 -1.08 -14.94
C ASN A 150 14.15 -1.19 -14.95
N PHE A 151 14.70 -1.92 -15.92
CA PHE A 151 16.15 -2.02 -16.13
C PHE A 151 16.46 -2.47 -17.55
N ASN A 152 17.68 -2.20 -17.98
CA ASN A 152 18.20 -2.61 -19.27
C ASN A 152 19.15 -3.79 -19.08
N VAL A 153 18.98 -4.86 -19.83
CA VAL A 153 19.95 -5.97 -19.86
C VAL A 153 20.75 -5.89 -21.14
N ILE A 154 22.07 -5.84 -21.01
CA ILE A 154 23.00 -5.78 -22.14
C ILE A 154 23.67 -7.14 -22.26
N GLY A 155 23.36 -7.88 -23.33
CA GLY A 155 24.04 -9.10 -23.74
C GLY A 155 25.17 -8.78 -24.71
N ARG A 156 26.35 -9.36 -24.50
CA ARG A 156 27.53 -9.19 -25.36
C ARG A 156 28.10 -10.52 -25.79
N GLU A 157 28.52 -10.62 -27.04
CA GLU A 157 29.33 -11.72 -27.53
C GLU A 157 30.27 -11.24 -28.63
N ASN A 158 31.55 -11.63 -28.56
CA ASN A 158 32.57 -11.30 -29.56
C ASN A 158 32.63 -9.79 -29.90
N GLY A 159 32.41 -8.92 -28.90
CA GLY A 159 32.46 -7.46 -29.02
C GLY A 159 31.20 -6.82 -29.63
N LYS A 160 30.18 -7.60 -29.97
CA LYS A 160 28.83 -7.10 -30.32
C LYS A 160 27.96 -7.05 -29.08
N GLN A 161 26.95 -6.18 -29.09
CA GLN A 161 26.04 -6.03 -27.96
C GLN A 161 24.59 -5.84 -28.42
N THR A 162 23.67 -6.36 -27.62
CA THR A 162 22.22 -6.12 -27.71
C THR A 162 21.73 -5.65 -26.35
N THR A 163 20.85 -4.65 -26.33
CA THR A 163 20.19 -4.16 -25.12
C THR A 163 18.72 -4.55 -25.18
N LEU A 164 18.17 -5.08 -24.08
CA LEU A 164 16.75 -5.37 -23.92
C LEU A 164 16.19 -4.55 -22.75
N ASP A 165 15.09 -3.84 -23.00
CA ASP A 165 14.39 -3.06 -21.99
C ASP A 165 13.40 -3.97 -21.24
N THR A 166 13.58 -4.08 -19.93
CA THR A 166 12.80 -5.02 -19.10
C THR A 166 11.94 -4.29 -18.09
N LYS A 167 10.66 -4.69 -18.00
CA LYS A 167 9.72 -4.21 -16.99
C LYS A 167 9.28 -5.37 -16.11
N MET A 168 9.41 -5.22 -14.82
CA MET A 168 9.00 -6.20 -13.82
C MET A 168 8.07 -5.54 -12.81
N VAL A 169 7.02 -6.25 -12.40
CA VAL A 169 6.05 -5.75 -11.43
C VAL A 169 5.96 -6.74 -10.28
N ILE A 170 6.18 -6.25 -9.06
CA ILE A 170 5.93 -7.01 -7.82
C ILE A 170 4.60 -6.52 -7.25
N ASP A 171 3.61 -7.41 -7.16
CA ASP A 171 2.28 -7.08 -6.63
C ASP A 171 2.14 -7.55 -5.18
N LEU A 172 2.39 -6.64 -4.22
CA LEU A 172 2.31 -6.95 -2.80
C LEU A 172 0.88 -7.28 -2.35
N ASP A 173 -0.15 -6.94 -3.14
CA ASP A 173 -1.52 -7.28 -2.78
C ASP A 173 -1.72 -8.79 -2.67
N THR A 174 -1.00 -9.54 -3.52
CA THR A 174 -1.05 -11.01 -3.62
C THR A 174 -0.07 -11.74 -2.70
N ILE A 175 0.82 -11.00 -2.04
CA ILE A 175 2.01 -11.56 -1.37
C ILE A 175 2.06 -11.20 0.12
N VAL A 176 1.45 -10.07 0.48
CA VAL A 176 1.24 -9.70 1.87
C VAL A 176 0.14 -10.58 2.45
N ASN A 177 0.56 -11.62 3.16
CA ASN A 177 -0.31 -12.37 4.04
C ASN A 177 -0.42 -11.60 5.36
N LEU A 178 -1.58 -10.99 5.59
CA LEU A 178 -1.95 -10.59 6.93
C LEU A 178 -2.19 -11.90 7.70
N PRO A 179 -1.48 -12.18 8.79
CA PRO A 179 -1.78 -13.38 9.56
C PRO A 179 -3.24 -13.29 10.01
N THR A 180 -3.97 -14.38 9.79
CA THR A 180 -5.20 -14.63 10.53
C THR A 180 -4.79 -14.72 12.00
N THR A 181 -5.39 -13.90 12.85
CA THR A 181 -5.09 -13.87 14.28
C THR A 181 -5.60 -15.14 14.96
N GLU A 182 -4.91 -16.27 14.76
CA GLU A 182 -5.20 -17.52 15.46
C GLU A 182 -4.73 -17.49 16.92
N ASN A 183 -4.01 -16.45 17.35
CA ASN A 183 -3.70 -16.27 18.76
C ASN A 183 -4.91 -15.64 19.48
N PRO A 184 -5.64 -16.39 20.31
CA PRO A 184 -6.88 -15.94 20.95
C PRO A 184 -6.67 -14.78 21.95
N ASN A 185 -5.41 -14.44 22.25
CA ASN A 185 -5.07 -13.37 23.19
C ASN A 185 -4.88 -11.99 22.52
N TYR A 186 -5.01 -11.89 21.20
CA TYR A 186 -4.90 -10.62 20.47
C TYR A 186 -6.28 -10.22 19.95
N TYR A 187 -6.89 -9.23 20.60
CA TYR A 187 -8.10 -8.59 20.09
C TYR A 187 -7.72 -7.76 18.86
N GLN A 188 -8.34 -8.00 17.70
CA GLN A 188 -8.18 -7.11 16.56
C GLN A 188 -9.22 -6.00 16.68
N LEU A 189 -8.77 -4.74 16.63
CA LEU A 189 -9.72 -3.64 16.62
C LEU A 189 -10.55 -3.69 15.33
N PRO A 190 -11.86 -3.41 15.40
CA PRO A 190 -12.68 -3.28 14.21
C PRO A 190 -12.02 -2.26 13.27
N THR A 191 -11.91 -2.61 11.99
CA THR A 191 -11.45 -1.66 10.98
C THR A 191 -12.47 -0.50 10.91
N TYR A 192 -12.04 0.75 10.66
CA TYR A 192 -12.92 1.95 10.58
C TYR A 192 -13.85 1.93 9.34
N ASN A 193 -14.44 0.78 9.04
CA ASN A 193 -15.26 0.47 7.87
C ASN A 193 -16.35 -0.56 8.24
N ASN A 194 -16.71 -0.69 9.52
CA ASN A 194 -17.75 -1.62 9.95
C ASN A 194 -19.12 -1.18 9.45
N ILE A 195 -19.26 0.13 9.19
CA ILE A 195 -20.44 0.70 8.57
C ILE A 195 -20.22 0.65 7.06
N LEU A 196 -20.86 -0.31 6.41
CA LEU A 196 -20.77 -0.45 4.97
C LEU A 196 -21.40 0.76 4.27
N LYS A 197 -20.71 1.27 3.24
CA LYS A 197 -21.25 2.28 2.34
C LYS A 197 -22.65 1.84 1.83
N PRO A 198 -23.70 2.64 2.09
CA PRO A 198 -25.04 2.34 1.60
C PRO A 198 -25.07 2.32 0.06
N ARG A 199 -25.83 1.39 -0.52
CA ARG A 199 -26.10 1.34 -1.98
C ARG A 199 -27.27 2.26 -2.34
N VAL A 200 -27.09 3.55 -2.10
CA VAL A 200 -28.09 4.61 -2.38
C VAL A 200 -27.41 5.74 -3.16
N ASN A 201 -28.21 6.57 -3.82
CA ASN A 201 -27.71 7.78 -4.47
C ASN A 201 -27.24 8.79 -3.42
N GLU A 202 -26.38 9.72 -3.84
CA GLU A 202 -25.90 10.78 -2.97
C GLU A 202 -27.04 11.64 -2.42
N CYS A 203 -26.95 11.96 -1.14
CA CYS A 203 -27.96 12.64 -0.36
C CYS A 203 -27.54 14.08 -0.07
N THR A 204 -28.42 15.04 -0.37
CA THR A 204 -28.20 16.46 -0.06
C THR A 204 -28.86 16.88 1.26
N THR A 205 -29.75 16.06 1.82
CA THR A 205 -30.44 16.32 3.11
C THR A 205 -30.60 15.01 3.90
N LEU A 206 -30.70 15.11 5.24
CA LEU A 206 -30.88 13.94 6.11
C LEU A 206 -32.30 13.34 6.03
N THR A 207 -33.32 14.18 5.82
CA THR A 207 -34.74 13.77 5.86
C THR A 207 -35.24 13.12 4.57
N GLY A 208 -34.52 13.28 3.45
CA GLY A 208 -34.94 12.76 2.14
C GLY A 208 -34.45 11.35 1.79
N CYS A 209 -33.74 10.66 2.68
CA CYS A 209 -32.89 9.52 2.31
C CYS A 209 -33.23 8.19 3.02
N ASP A 210 -34.49 7.95 3.38
CA ASP A 210 -34.96 6.67 3.93
C ASP A 210 -34.02 6.05 4.99
N ASN A 211 -33.52 6.90 5.91
CA ASN A 211 -32.60 6.54 6.98
C ASN A 211 -31.24 5.98 6.53
N LYS A 212 -30.85 6.15 5.27
CA LYS A 212 -29.53 5.78 4.71
C LYS A 212 -28.97 6.96 3.91
N VAL A 213 -28.06 7.69 4.51
CA VAL A 213 -27.46 8.89 3.95
C VAL A 213 -26.06 8.55 3.45
N TYR A 214 -25.80 8.82 2.16
CA TYR A 214 -24.46 8.73 1.56
C TYR A 214 -24.04 10.09 1.01
N ILE A 215 -22.82 10.53 1.33
CA ILE A 215 -22.25 11.80 0.90
C ILE A 215 -20.86 11.56 0.30
N ASN A 216 -20.65 12.00 -0.93
CA ASN A 216 -19.39 11.83 -1.63
C ASN A 216 -18.49 13.07 -1.45
N GLY A 217 -18.03 13.29 -0.21
CA GLY A 217 -17.24 14.46 0.16
C GLY A 217 -17.66 14.97 1.54
N PRO A 218 -17.26 16.19 1.96
CA PRO A 218 -17.65 16.70 3.26
C PRO A 218 -19.17 16.95 3.35
N GLY A 219 -19.79 16.49 4.45
CA GLY A 219 -21.19 16.72 4.78
C GLY A 219 -21.34 17.71 5.91
N SER A 220 -22.26 18.67 5.78
CA SER A 220 -22.61 19.62 6.84
C SER A 220 -24.11 19.79 6.92
N PHE A 221 -24.67 19.49 8.08
CA PHE A 221 -26.11 19.64 8.34
C PHE A 221 -26.32 20.50 9.57
N THR A 222 -27.28 21.42 9.47
CA THR A 222 -27.71 22.28 10.56
C THR A 222 -29.21 22.12 10.75
N GLY A 223 -29.64 21.81 11.98
CA GLY A 223 -31.06 21.66 12.28
C GLY A 223 -31.36 21.30 13.72
N ASN A 224 -32.58 20.83 13.96
CA ASN A 224 -33.05 20.40 15.27
C ASN A 224 -33.32 18.89 15.19
N ASN A 225 -32.73 18.11 16.09
CA ASN A 225 -32.86 16.64 16.15
C ASN A 225 -32.53 15.99 14.79
N LEU A 226 -31.30 16.19 14.34
CA LEU A 226 -30.81 15.70 13.04
C LEU A 226 -30.72 14.17 12.98
N LEU A 227 -30.63 13.51 14.13
CA LEU A 227 -30.53 12.06 14.22
C LEU A 227 -31.87 11.47 14.66
N ASN A 228 -32.28 10.42 13.96
CA ASN A 228 -33.46 9.62 14.26
C ASN A 228 -33.08 8.13 14.37
N ASP A 229 -34.01 7.34 14.88
CA ASP A 229 -33.84 5.89 15.01
C ASP A 229 -33.51 5.22 13.66
N ASN A 230 -32.61 4.24 13.69
CA ASN A 230 -32.20 3.43 12.55
C ASN A 230 -31.52 4.21 11.41
N LEU A 231 -30.94 5.37 11.71
CA LEU A 231 -30.23 6.20 10.74
C LEU A 231 -28.80 5.69 10.50
N THR A 232 -28.44 5.51 9.23
CA THR A 232 -27.05 5.31 8.80
C THR A 232 -26.58 6.54 8.02
N ILE A 233 -25.51 7.19 8.46
CA ILE A 233 -24.82 8.26 7.73
C ILE A 233 -23.44 7.74 7.34
N TYR A 234 -23.10 7.85 6.06
CA TYR A 234 -21.79 7.51 5.52
C TYR A 234 -21.27 8.67 4.69
N THR A 235 -20.09 9.19 5.02
CA THR A 235 -19.43 10.22 4.23
C THR A 235 -17.98 9.86 3.86
N ASN A 236 -17.60 10.14 2.60
CA ASN A 236 -16.21 10.08 2.12
C ASN A 236 -15.35 11.29 2.55
N GLY A 237 -15.92 12.25 3.29
CA GLY A 237 -15.21 13.42 3.81
C GLY A 237 -15.47 13.62 5.30
N SER A 238 -15.34 14.87 5.78
CA SER A 238 -15.74 15.23 7.14
C SER A 238 -17.27 15.26 7.29
N LEU A 239 -17.77 15.09 8.51
CA LEU A 239 -19.19 15.24 8.85
C LEU A 239 -19.35 16.27 9.96
N THR A 240 -20.15 17.30 9.71
CA THR A 240 -20.54 18.30 10.72
C THR A 240 -22.05 18.26 10.92
N LEU A 241 -22.47 18.01 12.16
CA LEU A 241 -23.87 18.00 12.59
C LEU A 241 -24.03 19.07 13.66
N THR A 242 -24.68 20.18 13.31
CA THR A 242 -24.85 21.35 14.18
C THR A 242 -26.31 21.81 14.22
N GLY A 243 -26.61 22.85 15.00
CA GLY A 243 -27.94 23.45 15.05
C GLY A 243 -28.38 23.75 16.48
N THR A 244 -29.67 23.66 16.76
CA THR A 244 -30.25 24.08 18.06
C THR A 244 -30.78 22.92 18.90
N GLY A 245 -31.01 21.75 18.30
CA GLY A 245 -31.55 20.55 18.96
C GLY A 245 -30.52 19.71 19.69
N ASN A 246 -30.97 18.91 20.66
CA ASN A 246 -30.15 17.87 21.27
C ASN A 246 -30.48 16.52 20.62
N GLU A 247 -29.46 15.72 20.32
CA GLU A 247 -29.62 14.37 19.82
C GLU A 247 -29.76 13.41 21.01
N ASN A 248 -30.98 13.16 21.47
CA ASN A 248 -31.20 12.38 22.69
C ASN A 248 -32.12 11.19 22.42
N ASN A 249 -31.83 10.06 23.08
CA ASN A 249 -32.71 8.88 23.12
C ASN A 249 -33.00 8.24 21.76
N ASN A 250 -32.06 8.31 20.81
CA ASN A 250 -32.20 7.56 19.57
C ASN A 250 -31.51 6.19 19.69
N SER A 251 -31.85 5.31 18.77
CA SER A 251 -31.45 3.92 18.73
C SER A 251 -30.98 3.49 17.34
N ASN A 252 -30.06 2.53 17.29
CA ASN A 252 -29.57 1.91 16.05
C ASN A 252 -28.96 2.92 15.04
N ILE A 253 -28.28 3.96 15.54
CA ILE A 253 -27.61 4.94 14.69
C ILE A 253 -26.23 4.43 14.28
N LYS A 254 -25.89 4.63 13.01
CA LYS A 254 -24.57 4.34 12.44
C LYS A 254 -24.02 5.59 11.77
N ILE A 255 -22.86 6.07 12.19
CA ILE A 255 -22.20 7.24 11.58
C ILE A 255 -20.78 6.86 11.19
N HIS A 256 -20.47 6.99 9.91
CA HIS A 256 -19.14 6.83 9.35
C HIS A 256 -18.68 8.15 8.72
N ALA A 257 -17.48 8.60 9.08
CA ALA A 257 -16.82 9.71 8.41
C ALA A 257 -15.35 9.42 8.09
N GLU A 258 -14.97 9.55 6.81
CA GLU A 258 -13.58 9.41 6.40
C GLU A 258 -12.70 10.56 6.90
N GLY A 259 -13.28 11.75 7.07
CA GLY A 259 -12.64 12.92 7.68
C GLY A 259 -13.07 13.15 9.13
N ASP A 260 -12.92 14.38 9.61
CA ASP A 260 -13.32 14.77 10.96
C ASP A 260 -14.84 14.67 11.18
N LEU A 261 -15.24 14.29 12.40
CA LEU A 261 -16.62 14.30 12.87
C LEU A 261 -16.83 15.41 13.90
N ILE A 262 -17.78 16.30 13.67
CA ILE A 262 -18.13 17.38 14.58
C ILE A 262 -19.62 17.30 14.93
N LEU A 263 -19.92 17.19 16.22
CA LEU A 263 -21.27 17.20 16.79
C LEU A 263 -21.43 18.42 17.70
N GLY A 264 -22.26 19.35 17.26
CA GLY A 264 -22.40 20.67 17.87
C GLY A 264 -23.24 20.71 19.15
N LYS A 265 -24.04 19.67 19.42
CA LYS A 265 -25.02 19.63 20.50
C LYS A 265 -24.94 18.35 21.30
N ASN A 266 -25.71 18.28 22.39
CA ASN A 266 -25.71 17.11 23.26
C ASN A 266 -26.09 15.87 22.48
N MET A 267 -25.39 14.77 22.73
CA MET A 267 -25.72 13.46 22.24
C MET A 267 -25.89 12.54 23.45
N ASN A 268 -27.10 12.42 24.01
CA ASN A 268 -27.30 11.67 25.25
C ASN A 268 -28.16 10.41 25.10
N SER A 269 -27.79 9.36 25.85
CA SER A 269 -28.56 8.12 25.99
C SER A 269 -28.86 7.44 24.66
N GLN A 270 -27.84 7.37 23.81
CA GLN A 270 -27.93 6.69 22.51
C GLN A 270 -27.75 5.18 22.71
N THR A 271 -28.66 4.36 22.20
CA THR A 271 -28.59 2.89 22.31
C THR A 271 -28.21 2.27 20.97
N ASN A 272 -27.36 1.23 20.98
CA ASN A 272 -26.84 0.59 19.77
C ASN A 272 -26.29 1.62 18.74
N LEU A 273 -25.59 2.64 19.25
CA LEU A 273 -24.93 3.65 18.44
C LEU A 273 -23.58 3.12 17.97
N THR A 274 -23.29 3.18 16.68
CA THR A 274 -21.95 2.95 16.15
C THR A 274 -21.47 4.23 15.48
N ILE A 275 -20.42 4.84 16.02
CA ILE A 275 -19.72 5.96 15.39
C ILE A 275 -18.31 5.49 15.06
N GLU A 276 -17.89 5.68 13.82
CA GLU A 276 -16.50 5.52 13.40
C GLU A 276 -16.04 6.73 12.57
N THR A 277 -14.86 7.26 12.88
CA THR A 277 -14.24 8.33 12.09
C THR A 277 -12.75 8.08 11.89
N ASN A 278 -12.29 8.28 10.66
CA ASN A 278 -10.87 8.25 10.31
C ASN A 278 -10.14 9.57 10.66
N GLY A 279 -10.88 10.63 11.00
CA GLY A 279 -10.37 11.91 11.47
C GLY A 279 -10.44 12.09 13.00
N ASN A 280 -10.53 13.35 13.42
CA ASN A 280 -10.80 13.74 14.79
C ASN A 280 -12.31 13.69 15.06
N ALA A 281 -12.71 13.36 16.29
CA ALA A 281 -14.08 13.50 16.74
C ALA A 281 -14.21 14.63 17.77
N THR A 282 -15.07 15.60 17.50
CA THR A 282 -15.34 16.72 18.40
C THR A 282 -16.82 16.74 18.79
N PHE A 283 -17.08 16.58 20.08
CA PHE A 283 -18.39 16.74 20.68
C PHE A 283 -18.37 18.03 21.49
N ASN A 284 -19.01 19.07 20.97
CA ASN A 284 -19.00 20.40 21.57
C ASN A 284 -19.82 20.48 22.86
N GLN A 285 -20.53 19.42 23.23
CA GLN A 285 -21.35 19.33 24.44
C GLN A 285 -21.24 17.94 25.08
N ASN A 286 -22.27 17.49 25.80
CA ASN A 286 -22.27 16.18 26.45
C ASN A 286 -22.39 15.06 25.41
N LEU A 287 -21.65 13.99 25.63
CA LEU A 287 -21.73 12.73 24.91
C LEU A 287 -22.01 11.62 25.91
N LYS A 288 -23.13 10.93 25.78
CA LYS A 288 -23.43 9.70 26.50
C LYS A 288 -23.76 8.59 25.52
N ILE A 289 -22.86 7.61 25.43
CA ILE A 289 -23.08 6.37 24.70
C ILE A 289 -23.56 5.29 25.68
N ASP A 290 -24.66 4.64 25.33
CA ASP A 290 -25.40 3.72 26.19
C ASP A 290 -25.70 2.41 25.44
N THR A 291 -26.10 1.38 26.17
CA THR A 291 -26.47 0.02 25.73
C THR A 291 -25.87 -0.42 24.39
N ASP A 292 -24.78 -1.17 24.45
CA ASP A 292 -24.11 -1.80 23.29
C ASP A 292 -23.63 -0.80 22.21
N SER A 293 -23.27 0.41 22.61
CA SER A 293 -22.75 1.42 21.69
C SER A 293 -21.24 1.33 21.53
N THR A 294 -20.76 1.74 20.35
CA THR A 294 -19.36 1.74 19.97
C THR A 294 -18.96 3.10 19.39
N LEU A 295 -17.91 3.69 19.94
CA LEU A 295 -17.27 4.91 19.42
C LEU A 295 -15.83 4.59 19.03
N LEU A 296 -15.50 4.69 17.74
CA LEU A 296 -14.15 4.50 17.21
C LEU A 296 -13.67 5.84 16.63
N VAL A 297 -12.66 6.43 17.26
CA VAL A 297 -12.05 7.69 16.82
C VAL A 297 -10.60 7.42 16.48
N ARG A 298 -10.24 7.61 15.21
CA ARG A 298 -8.90 7.29 14.77
C ARG A 298 -7.84 8.25 15.26
N ARG A 299 -8.16 9.55 15.24
CA ARG A 299 -7.23 10.58 15.68
C ARG A 299 -7.60 11.03 17.08
N ASN A 300 -7.87 12.32 17.27
CA ASN A 300 -8.13 12.89 18.58
C ASN A 300 -9.62 12.92 18.89
N LEU A 301 -9.97 12.59 20.13
CA LEU A 301 -11.31 12.79 20.67
C LEU A 301 -11.31 14.03 21.55
N THR A 302 -12.25 14.95 21.29
CA THR A 302 -12.52 16.08 22.18
C THR A 302 -13.98 16.07 22.61
N THR A 303 -14.22 16.13 23.92
CA THR A 303 -15.55 16.32 24.51
C THR A 303 -15.49 17.56 25.41
N ALA A 304 -16.26 18.59 25.08
CA ALA A 304 -16.19 19.87 25.78
C ALA A 304 -16.81 19.81 27.18
N GLN A 305 -17.77 18.91 27.38
CA GLN A 305 -18.45 18.68 28.65
C GLN A 305 -18.28 17.21 29.09
N GLN A 306 -19.37 16.52 29.41
CA GLN A 306 -19.33 15.18 29.96
C GLN A 306 -19.24 14.11 28.87
N PHE A 307 -18.39 13.11 29.10
CA PHE A 307 -18.35 11.88 28.33
C PHE A 307 -18.72 10.68 29.21
N ASP A 308 -19.87 10.08 28.95
CA ASP A 308 -20.36 8.90 29.65
C ASP A 308 -20.35 7.67 28.73
N ILE A 309 -19.77 6.58 29.23
CA ILE A 309 -19.75 5.28 28.55
C ILE A 309 -20.42 4.25 29.46
N SER A 310 -21.57 3.75 29.03
CA SER A 310 -22.44 2.93 29.87
C SER A 310 -22.93 1.65 29.19
N SER A 311 -23.34 0.66 30.00
CA SER A 311 -24.13 -0.50 29.56
C SER A 311 -23.49 -1.30 28.42
N ARG A 312 -22.31 -1.88 28.65
CA ARG A 312 -21.53 -2.67 27.67
C ARG A 312 -21.00 -1.90 26.47
N SER A 313 -21.03 -0.56 26.52
CA SER A 313 -20.48 0.26 25.44
C SER A 313 -18.94 0.30 25.45
N PHE A 314 -18.37 0.56 24.28
CA PHE A 314 -16.94 0.61 24.02
C PHE A 314 -16.54 1.92 23.34
N ALA A 315 -15.43 2.52 23.76
CA ALA A 315 -14.82 3.64 23.07
C ALA A 315 -13.32 3.40 22.82
N TYR A 316 -12.87 3.69 21.61
CA TYR A 316 -11.46 3.65 21.22
C TYR A 316 -11.02 4.99 20.65
N VAL A 317 -9.86 5.48 21.07
CA VAL A 317 -9.22 6.71 20.56
C VAL A 317 -7.78 6.38 20.15
N GLY A 318 -7.47 6.56 18.86
CA GLY A 318 -6.18 6.17 18.28
C GLY A 318 -5.04 7.18 18.46
N GLU A 319 -5.35 8.43 18.77
CA GLU A 319 -4.39 9.43 19.26
C GLU A 319 -4.80 9.90 20.67
N ASN A 320 -4.97 11.20 20.90
CA ASN A 320 -5.20 11.76 22.22
C ASN A 320 -6.70 11.97 22.51
N ALA A 321 -7.08 11.87 23.78
CA ALA A 321 -8.42 12.20 24.24
C ALA A 321 -8.37 13.41 25.17
N THR A 322 -9.23 14.39 24.94
CA THR A 322 -9.46 15.53 25.83
C THR A 322 -10.92 15.53 26.28
N VAL A 323 -11.14 15.42 27.58
CA VAL A 323 -12.49 15.29 28.16
C VAL A 323 -12.64 16.21 29.37
N ASN A 324 -13.81 16.78 29.60
CA ASN A 324 -13.98 17.58 30.82
C ASN A 324 -14.30 16.68 32.03
N PHE A 325 -15.35 15.87 31.89
CA PHE A 325 -15.74 14.81 32.82
C PHE A 325 -15.77 13.48 32.07
N LEU A 326 -15.27 12.40 32.68
CA LEU A 326 -15.34 11.05 32.10
C LEU A 326 -15.94 10.08 33.11
N ASN A 327 -17.05 9.45 32.75
CA ASN A 327 -17.64 8.38 33.55
C ASN A 327 -17.73 7.09 32.73
N ILE A 328 -17.23 5.98 33.29
CA ILE A 328 -17.26 4.67 32.63
C ILE A 328 -17.92 3.68 33.57
N SER A 329 -19.00 3.05 33.13
CA SER A 329 -19.71 2.03 33.91
C SER A 329 -18.93 0.72 34.03
N SER A 330 -19.35 -0.16 34.95
CA SER A 330 -18.62 -1.39 35.29
C SER A 330 -18.52 -2.42 34.17
N ASN A 331 -19.40 -2.36 33.16
CA ASN A 331 -19.38 -3.26 32.00
C ASN A 331 -18.91 -2.58 30.71
N SER A 332 -18.55 -1.30 30.77
CA SER A 332 -18.07 -0.52 29.63
C SER A 332 -16.56 -0.37 29.61
N LYS A 333 -15.99 -0.01 28.47
CA LYS A 333 -14.54 0.14 28.33
C LYS A 333 -14.18 1.33 27.43
N MET A 334 -13.13 2.05 27.81
CA MET A 334 -12.47 3.05 26.99
C MET A 334 -10.97 2.74 26.86
N CYS A 335 -10.48 2.86 25.63
CA CYS A 335 -9.10 2.67 25.27
C CYS A 335 -8.56 3.93 24.59
N VAL A 336 -7.47 4.50 25.09
CA VAL A 336 -6.80 5.68 24.51
C VAL A 336 -5.35 5.32 24.21
N PHE A 337 -4.97 5.35 22.94
CA PHE A 337 -3.62 4.99 22.54
C PHE A 337 -2.60 6.09 22.87
N GLY A 338 -2.96 7.35 22.66
CA GLY A 338 -2.15 8.51 23.03
C GLY A 338 -2.38 8.95 24.48
N ASP A 339 -2.30 10.26 24.70
CA ASP A 339 -2.50 10.87 26.00
C ASP A 339 -3.99 11.12 26.29
N LEU A 340 -4.40 10.95 27.54
CA LEU A 340 -5.72 11.34 28.04
C LEU A 340 -5.58 12.60 28.90
N THR A 341 -6.13 13.72 28.46
CA THR A 341 -6.25 14.94 29.26
C THR A 341 -7.66 15.09 29.79
N TYR A 342 -7.80 15.37 31.10
CA TYR A 342 -9.08 15.66 31.72
C TYR A 342 -9.05 16.90 32.60
N SER A 343 -10.13 17.69 32.63
CA SER A 343 -10.15 18.95 33.39
C SER A 343 -10.72 18.79 34.80
N ASN A 344 -11.82 18.04 34.97
CA ASN A 344 -12.50 17.94 36.26
C ASN A 344 -12.28 16.59 36.96
N SER A 345 -12.98 15.53 36.53
CA SER A 345 -12.93 14.22 37.19
C SER A 345 -13.07 13.04 36.24
N ILE A 346 -12.46 11.92 36.64
CA ILE A 346 -12.63 10.60 36.04
C ILE A 346 -13.30 9.68 37.06
N THR A 347 -14.46 9.13 36.72
CA THR A 347 -15.18 8.14 37.54
C THR A 347 -15.13 6.79 36.84
N VAL A 348 -14.37 5.86 37.42
CA VAL A 348 -14.22 4.49 36.94
C VAL A 348 -14.36 3.57 38.16
N PRO A 349 -15.19 2.51 38.10
CA PRO A 349 -15.42 1.63 39.25
C PRO A 349 -14.10 1.05 39.82
N THR A 350 -14.05 0.84 41.12
CA THR A 350 -12.80 0.45 41.80
C THR A 350 -12.45 -1.03 41.62
N ASN A 351 -13.41 -1.88 41.25
CA ASN A 351 -13.30 -3.34 41.27
C ASN A 351 -13.05 -3.91 39.86
N ASN A 352 -12.19 -3.25 39.09
CA ASN A 352 -12.16 -3.39 37.63
C ASN A 352 -11.06 -4.34 37.13
N ASN A 353 -11.25 -5.64 37.36
CA ASN A 353 -10.60 -6.65 36.53
C ASN A 353 -11.66 -7.27 35.58
N PRO A 354 -11.58 -7.06 34.25
CA PRO A 354 -10.56 -6.31 33.51
C PRO A 354 -10.66 -4.78 33.68
N LYS A 355 -9.55 -4.07 33.43
CA LYS A 355 -9.47 -2.60 33.46
C LYS A 355 -10.49 -2.00 32.48
N ARG A 356 -11.17 -0.92 32.91
CA ARG A 356 -12.24 -0.25 32.13
C ARG A 356 -11.76 1.03 31.45
N LEU A 357 -10.75 1.68 32.01
CA LEU A 357 -10.02 2.76 31.35
C LEU A 357 -8.58 2.32 31.18
N ILE A 358 -8.11 2.31 29.94
CA ILE A 358 -6.79 1.83 29.56
C ILE A 358 -6.16 2.90 28.67
N VAL A 359 -5.07 3.50 29.14
CA VAL A 359 -4.38 4.58 28.44
C VAL A 359 -2.94 4.15 28.18
N ARG A 360 -2.49 4.19 26.93
CA ARG A 360 -1.10 3.82 26.60
C ARG A 360 -0.14 4.99 26.78
N GLY A 361 -0.57 6.22 26.50
CA GLY A 361 0.16 7.45 26.79
C GLY A 361 0.03 7.91 28.24
N LYS A 362 0.21 9.20 28.45
CA LYS A 362 0.06 9.86 29.76
C LYS A 362 -1.40 10.16 30.06
N VAL A 363 -1.78 10.08 31.33
CA VAL A 363 -3.03 10.67 31.80
C VAL A 363 -2.70 11.95 32.54
N LEU A 364 -3.31 13.05 32.11
CA LEU A 364 -2.96 14.40 32.52
C LEU A 364 -4.22 15.10 33.05
N LYS A 365 -4.17 15.58 34.30
CA LYS A 365 -5.22 16.48 34.80
C LYS A 365 -4.85 17.92 34.45
N SER A 366 -5.73 18.60 33.72
CA SER A 366 -5.65 20.05 33.49
C SER A 366 -6.02 20.77 34.77
N GLY A 367 -5.05 21.45 35.40
CA GLY A 367 -5.31 22.30 36.56
C GLY A 367 -5.90 23.67 36.14
N ASN A 368 -6.39 24.43 37.13
CA ASN A 368 -6.71 25.86 36.94
C ASN A 368 -5.47 26.71 36.62
N THR A 369 -4.27 26.17 36.90
CA THR A 369 -2.99 26.67 36.41
C THR A 369 -2.56 25.80 35.23
N THR A 370 -1.90 26.36 34.22
CA THR A 370 -1.43 25.69 32.99
C THR A 370 -0.51 24.46 33.17
N THR A 371 -0.27 24.04 34.41
CA THR A 371 0.46 22.83 34.80
C THR A 371 -0.42 21.59 34.70
N LEU A 372 0.02 20.63 33.87
CA LEU A 372 -0.56 19.29 33.77
C LEU A 372 0.05 18.38 34.85
N THR A 373 -0.78 17.71 35.63
CA THR A 373 -0.32 16.71 36.62
C THR A 373 -0.55 15.30 36.11
N ALA A 374 0.45 14.42 36.23
CA ALA A 374 0.37 13.05 35.73
C ALA A 374 -0.41 12.15 36.71
N ASP A 375 -1.41 11.41 36.21
CA ASP A 375 -2.13 10.37 36.92
C ASP A 375 -1.77 8.99 36.33
N GLN A 376 -0.93 8.23 37.02
CA GLN A 376 -0.44 6.95 36.46
C GLN A 376 -1.44 5.80 36.62
N LYS A 377 -2.57 6.00 37.30
CA LYS A 377 -3.50 4.91 37.67
C LYS A 377 -4.04 4.11 36.46
N TYR A 378 -4.18 4.75 35.31
CA TYR A 378 -4.77 4.13 34.10
C TYR A 378 -3.74 3.86 32.99
N GLN A 379 -2.46 4.17 33.23
CA GLN A 379 -1.40 3.99 32.24
C GLN A 379 -1.00 2.51 32.14
N VAL A 380 -0.79 2.01 30.92
CA VAL A 380 -0.41 0.62 30.65
C VAL A 380 0.78 0.50 29.69
N THR A 381 1.41 -0.67 29.69
CA THR A 381 2.41 -1.01 28.68
C THR A 381 1.77 -1.23 27.31
N HIS A 382 2.57 -1.22 26.24
CA HIS A 382 2.05 -1.48 24.89
C HIS A 382 1.44 -2.88 24.79
N ASN A 383 2.12 -3.90 25.33
CA ASN A 383 1.62 -5.28 25.28
C ASN A 383 0.30 -5.44 26.04
N GLU A 384 0.18 -4.81 27.22
CA GLU A 384 -1.07 -4.82 27.98
C GLU A 384 -2.19 -4.08 27.24
N PHE A 385 -1.89 -2.93 26.60
CA PHE A 385 -2.85 -2.23 25.75
C PHE A 385 -3.34 -3.13 24.62
N VAL A 386 -2.43 -3.76 23.87
CA VAL A 386 -2.77 -4.64 22.76
C VAL A 386 -3.62 -5.84 23.21
N GLN A 387 -3.32 -6.43 24.37
CA GLN A 387 -4.13 -7.53 24.92
C GLN A 387 -5.54 -7.09 25.33
N GLN A 388 -5.68 -5.88 25.90
CA GLN A 388 -6.92 -5.45 26.53
C GLN A 388 -7.83 -4.62 25.61
N CYS A 389 -7.23 -3.88 24.68
CA CYS A 389 -7.87 -2.95 23.76
C CYS A 389 -7.76 -3.39 22.30
N GLY A 390 -6.81 -4.27 22.01
CA GLY A 390 -6.51 -4.70 20.66
C GLY A 390 -5.51 -3.82 19.92
N THR A 391 -5.23 -4.23 18.70
CA THR A 391 -4.30 -3.57 17.78
C THR A 391 -4.85 -3.61 16.36
N TYR A 392 -4.51 -2.61 15.54
CA TYR A 392 -4.71 -2.66 14.08
C TYR A 392 -3.61 -3.46 13.39
N VAL A 393 -2.48 -3.65 14.07
CA VAL A 393 -1.30 -4.33 13.54
C VAL A 393 -1.42 -5.81 13.85
N PRO A 394 -1.54 -6.68 12.84
CA PRO A 394 -1.43 -8.11 13.09
C PRO A 394 -0.08 -8.42 13.79
N PRO A 395 -0.06 -9.32 14.78
CA PRO A 395 1.12 -9.58 15.62
C PRO A 395 2.35 -10.09 14.84
N SER A 396 2.18 -10.54 13.59
CA SER A 396 3.27 -10.96 12.72
C SER A 396 2.98 -10.61 11.26
N PHE A 397 3.22 -9.37 10.86
CA PHE A 397 3.24 -9.02 9.44
C PHE A 397 4.36 -9.77 8.71
N GLN A 398 4.02 -10.49 7.64
CA GLN A 398 4.98 -11.19 6.79
C GLN A 398 4.76 -10.81 5.33
N ILE A 399 5.82 -10.32 4.69
CA ILE A 399 5.94 -10.24 3.24
C ILE A 399 6.62 -11.53 2.82
N ASN A 400 5.96 -12.37 2.04
CA ASN A 400 6.63 -13.51 1.41
C ASN A 400 7.05 -13.13 -0.01
N TRP A 401 7.62 -14.02 -0.79
CA TRP A 401 7.61 -13.88 -2.25
C TRP A 401 6.40 -14.67 -2.77
N GLY A 402 5.70 -14.19 -3.80
CA GLY A 402 4.54 -14.89 -4.35
C GLY A 402 4.77 -15.39 -5.77
N ASP A 403 3.95 -16.35 -6.18
CA ASP A 403 4.08 -17.03 -7.48
C ASP A 403 3.73 -16.14 -8.69
N ARG A 404 3.20 -14.93 -8.46
CA ARG A 404 2.70 -14.01 -9.52
C ARG A 404 3.66 -12.87 -9.83
N ILE A 405 4.93 -13.19 -10.01
CA ILE A 405 5.94 -12.22 -10.44
C ILE A 405 6.49 -12.66 -11.78
N SER A 406 6.08 -11.97 -12.85
CA SER A 406 6.49 -12.27 -14.21
C SER A 406 7.13 -11.02 -14.83
N PRO A 407 8.38 -11.09 -15.31
CA PRO A 407 8.94 -10.01 -16.11
C PRO A 407 8.18 -9.94 -17.44
N VAL A 408 7.86 -8.73 -17.87
CA VAL A 408 7.36 -8.43 -19.20
C VAL A 408 8.52 -7.83 -19.98
N ILE A 409 8.94 -8.52 -21.03
CA ILE A 409 9.91 -8.01 -21.99
C ILE A 409 9.13 -7.17 -22.99
N SER A 410 9.36 -5.87 -23.02
CA SER A 410 8.79 -4.97 -24.04
C SER A 410 9.88 -4.61 -25.02
N ASP A 411 9.59 -4.76 -26.31
CA ASP A 411 10.47 -4.40 -27.44
C ASP A 411 11.73 -5.27 -27.59
N VAL A 412 11.55 -6.44 -28.21
CA VAL A 412 12.65 -7.15 -28.87
C VAL A 412 12.64 -6.77 -30.35
N GLU A 413 13.43 -5.77 -30.73
CA GLU A 413 13.71 -5.53 -32.16
C GLU A 413 14.66 -6.63 -32.65
N TYR A 414 14.10 -7.63 -33.33
CA TYR A 414 14.84 -8.72 -33.98
C TYR A 414 15.59 -8.32 -35.25
#